data_AF-A0AA36HNP5-F1
#
_entry.id   AF-A0AA36HNP5-F1
#
_cell.length_a   1.000
_cell.length_b   1.000
_cell.length_c   1.000
_cell.angle_alpha   90.00
_cell.angle_beta   90.00
_cell.angle_gamma   90.00
#
_symmetry.space_group_name_H-M   'P 1'
#
loop_
_entity.id
_entity.type
_entity.pdbx_description
1 polymer ?
#
loop_
_entity_poly.entity_id
_entity_poly.type
_entity_poly.pdbx_seq_one_letter_code
_entity_poly.pdbx_strand_id
1 'polypeptide(L)'
;MLHIFLLSFVAATANGQSGLQVKRIIEINQTNTTDSDLEPDPMYDYYEDLMNTSYESAGLERRGGWGVGGDKLWGNGRGVEDINSGNVGYYNAGMRSARNRCGGSSCALIVNPPGHRSIDKFHIHFVHYHSYGSSLKHRLEKKVCGRSGWQRGHLPCHGKAIFSSGFPNVFSLAMSGGGLRHASVIAWPASCGGKGTIVQLAYGCSIEHQIRGDYNPALR
;
A
#
# COMPACT_ATOMS: atom_id res chain seq x y z
N MET A 1 -24.83 6.85 55.52
CA MET A 1 -24.26 5.52 55.85
C MET A 1 -22.95 5.43 55.07
N LEU A 2 -21.74 5.39 55.61
CA LEU A 2 -21.18 5.01 56.91
C LEU A 2 -20.05 6.02 57.23
N HIS A 3 -19.90 6.36 58.51
CA HIS A 3 -18.99 7.38 59.03
C HIS A 3 -17.55 6.90 59.19
N ILE A 4 -16.66 7.87 58.94
CA ILE A 4 -15.30 8.13 59.45
C ILE A 4 -15.04 7.57 60.85
N PHE A 5 -13.85 6.97 61.06
CA PHE A 5 -13.22 6.85 62.38
C PHE A 5 -12.11 7.91 62.54
N LEU A 6 -12.22 8.65 63.64
CA LEU A 6 -11.24 9.59 64.19
C LEU A 6 -9.94 8.88 64.59
N LEU A 7 -8.83 9.62 64.56
CA LEU A 7 -7.98 9.75 65.74
C LEU A 7 -7.18 11.07 65.70
N SER A 8 -7.40 11.84 66.76
CA SER A 8 -6.85 13.15 67.07
C SER A 8 -5.49 13.06 67.78
N PHE A 9 -4.81 14.20 67.88
CA PHE A 9 -4.03 14.77 69.02
C PHE A 9 -2.74 15.44 68.51
N VAL A 10 -2.23 16.58 68.99
CA VAL A 10 -2.70 17.72 69.82
C VAL A 10 -1.58 18.80 69.77
N ALA A 11 -2.00 20.06 69.81
CA ALA A 11 -1.39 21.29 70.36
C ALA A 11 0.08 21.71 70.08
N ALA A 12 0.24 22.99 69.72
CA ALA A 12 0.88 24.06 70.54
C ALA A 12 1.01 25.34 69.67
N THR A 13 0.25 26.43 69.90
CA THR A 13 0.66 27.69 70.60
C THR A 13 1.94 28.34 70.06
N ALA A 14 2.11 29.65 69.88
CA ALA A 14 1.32 30.88 69.99
C ALA A 14 2.21 32.05 69.48
N ASN A 15 1.61 33.20 69.16
CA ASN A 15 2.21 34.56 69.06
C ASN A 15 3.28 34.76 67.96
N GLY A 16 3.16 35.65 66.98
CA GLY A 16 2.66 37.02 67.03
C GLY A 16 3.85 37.97 66.83
N GLN A 17 4.05 38.49 65.61
CA GLN A 17 4.66 39.82 65.37
C GLN A 17 4.64 40.22 63.89
N SER A 18 4.34 41.51 63.72
CA SER A 18 4.26 42.36 62.55
C SER A 18 5.52 42.43 61.67
N GLY A 19 5.35 42.72 60.38
CA GLY A 19 6.42 43.31 59.58
C GLY A 19 6.21 43.23 58.07
N LEU A 20 5.76 44.33 57.46
CA LEU A 20 5.93 44.60 56.03
C LEU A 20 7.38 44.34 55.59
N GLN A 21 7.58 43.66 54.46
CA GLN A 21 8.50 44.09 53.41
C GLN A 21 8.17 43.31 52.13
N VAL A 22 7.63 44.04 51.15
CA VAL A 22 7.54 43.61 49.75
C VAL A 22 8.97 43.50 49.22
N LYS A 23 9.43 42.29 48.94
CA LYS A 23 10.59 42.05 48.08
C LYS A 23 10.24 41.01 47.03
N ARG A 24 10.03 41.54 45.84
CA ARG A 24 9.95 40.85 44.57
C ARG A 24 11.31 40.18 44.32
N ILE A 25 11.37 38.85 44.41
CA ILE A 25 12.45 38.04 43.88
C ILE A 25 11.78 37.05 42.93
N ILE A 26 12.11 37.21 41.65
CA ILE A 26 11.79 36.27 40.58
C ILE A 26 12.78 35.12 40.76
N GLU A 27 12.34 34.04 41.39
CA GLU A 27 13.05 32.75 41.36
C GLU A 27 12.46 31.91 40.24
N ILE A 28 13.32 31.67 39.25
CA ILE A 28 13.10 30.76 38.12
C ILE A 28 13.18 29.35 38.70
N ASN A 29 12.04 28.75 39.02
CA ASN A 29 11.98 27.32 39.29
C ASN A 29 11.86 26.57 37.96
N GLN A 30 13.00 26.08 37.48
CA GLN A 30 13.07 25.00 36.50
C GLN A 30 12.45 23.76 37.13
N THR A 31 11.19 23.48 36.78
CA THR A 31 10.58 22.18 37.02
C THR A 31 10.88 21.30 35.81
N ASN A 32 11.82 20.37 35.99
CA ASN A 32 11.94 19.18 35.18
C ASN A 32 10.59 18.46 35.18
N THR A 33 9.86 18.57 34.07
CA THR A 33 8.75 17.69 33.74
C THR A 33 9.10 17.00 32.43
N THR A 34 9.44 15.73 32.55
CA THR A 34 9.49 14.77 31.46
C THR A 34 8.06 14.57 30.97
N ASP A 35 7.73 15.16 29.82
CA ASP A 35 6.48 14.90 29.11
C ASP A 35 6.78 14.03 27.89
N SER A 36 7.16 12.78 28.17
CA SER A 36 6.87 11.67 27.29
C SER A 36 5.47 11.21 27.67
N ASP A 37 4.46 11.53 26.87
CA ASP A 37 3.18 10.79 26.69
C ASP A 37 2.11 11.67 26.01
N LEU A 38 2.45 12.33 24.90
CA LEU A 38 1.45 12.77 23.94
C LEU A 38 1.52 11.84 22.73
N GLU A 39 0.62 10.84 22.72
CA GLU A 39 0.41 10.01 21.54
C GLU A 39 -0.01 10.89 20.35
N PRO A 40 0.64 10.75 19.18
CA PRO A 40 0.29 11.54 18.02
C PRO A 40 -1.09 11.14 17.49
N ASP A 41 -1.96 12.14 17.39
CA ASP A 41 -3.31 12.04 16.84
C ASP A 41 -3.27 11.49 15.38
N PRO A 42 -3.87 10.33 15.07
CA PRO A 42 -3.68 9.63 13.79
C PRO A 42 -4.34 10.31 12.58
N MET A 43 -4.93 11.49 12.75
CA MET A 43 -5.61 12.21 11.68
C MET A 43 -4.67 13.04 10.79
N TYR A 44 -3.48 13.41 11.27
CA TYR A 44 -2.58 14.28 10.51
C TYR A 44 -1.71 13.57 9.45
N ASP A 45 -1.53 12.25 9.55
CA ASP A 45 -0.73 11.46 8.59
C ASP A 45 -1.55 11.06 7.33
N TYR A 46 -2.87 11.23 7.37
CA TYR A 46 -3.75 10.89 6.23
C TYR A 46 -3.92 12.06 5.23
N TYR A 47 -3.75 13.30 5.67
CA TYR A 47 -3.94 14.48 4.80
C TYR A 47 -2.69 14.88 4.02
N GLU A 48 -1.47 14.55 4.49
CA GLU A 48 -0.27 14.73 3.66
C GLU A 48 -0.23 13.76 2.47
N ASP A 49 -0.67 12.50 2.63
CA ASP A 49 -0.71 11.54 1.51
C ASP A 49 -1.80 11.87 0.46
N LEU A 50 -2.88 12.56 0.85
CA LEU A 50 -3.96 13.01 -0.04
C LEU A 50 -3.68 14.37 -0.73
N MET A 51 -2.95 15.28 -0.09
CA MET A 51 -2.60 16.56 -0.71
C MET A 51 -1.35 16.48 -1.60
N ASN A 52 -0.48 15.48 -1.42
CA ASN A 52 0.63 15.23 -2.33
C ASN A 52 0.22 14.46 -3.60
N THR A 53 -0.96 13.83 -3.62
CA THR A 53 -1.44 13.02 -4.76
C THR A 53 -2.24 13.80 -5.81
N SER A 54 -2.70 15.02 -5.54
CA SER A 54 -3.62 15.73 -6.43
C SER A 54 -2.99 16.82 -7.32
N TYR A 55 -1.85 17.40 -6.94
CA TYR A 55 -1.18 18.47 -7.73
C TYR A 55 0.10 18.02 -8.47
N GLU A 56 0.54 16.78 -8.29
CA GLU A 56 1.71 16.19 -8.97
C GLU A 56 1.36 15.38 -10.24
N SER A 57 0.08 15.30 -10.62
CA SER A 57 -0.41 14.36 -11.64
C SER A 57 -0.22 14.80 -13.10
N ALA A 58 0.23 16.04 -13.36
CA ALA A 58 0.50 16.53 -14.73
C ALA A 58 1.98 16.84 -15.03
N GLY A 59 2.85 16.90 -14.02
CA GLY A 59 4.21 17.44 -14.16
C GLY A 59 5.38 16.48 -13.89
N LEU A 60 5.15 15.32 -13.28
CA LEU A 60 6.23 14.49 -12.70
C LEU A 60 6.67 13.26 -13.50
N GLU A 61 6.05 12.98 -14.64
CA GLU A 61 6.39 11.78 -15.44
C GLU A 61 7.74 11.85 -16.17
N ARG A 62 8.36 13.04 -16.23
CA ARG A 62 9.70 13.19 -16.83
C ARG A 62 10.85 12.84 -15.89
N ARG A 63 10.59 12.56 -14.60
CA ARG A 63 11.66 12.29 -13.62
C ARG A 63 11.92 10.81 -13.33
N GLY A 64 10.97 9.92 -13.64
CA GLY A 64 11.07 8.48 -13.33
C GLY A 64 11.42 7.56 -14.50
N GLY A 65 11.55 8.08 -15.72
CA GLY A 65 11.83 7.27 -16.91
C GLY A 65 10.67 6.39 -17.37
N TRP A 66 9.42 6.74 -17.03
CA TRP A 66 8.20 6.05 -17.47
C TRP A 66 7.43 6.93 -18.45
N GLY A 67 7.00 6.36 -19.58
CA GLY A 67 6.23 7.06 -20.60
C GLY A 67 4.87 6.42 -20.83
N VAL A 68 3.83 7.21 -20.98
CA VAL A 68 2.46 6.71 -21.23
C VAL A 68 2.22 6.60 -22.73
N GLY A 69 1.56 5.54 -23.16
CA GLY A 69 1.06 5.39 -24.52
C GLY A 69 -0.15 4.47 -24.55
N GLY A 70 -1.32 5.02 -24.91
CA GLY A 70 -2.59 4.30 -24.83
C GLY A 70 -2.88 3.83 -23.41
N ASP A 71 -3.10 2.53 -23.25
CA ASP A 71 -3.37 1.84 -21.99
C ASP A 71 -2.12 1.18 -21.37
N LYS A 72 -0.93 1.65 -21.78
CA LYS A 72 0.37 1.12 -21.36
C LYS A 72 1.22 2.20 -20.72
N LEU A 73 1.93 1.79 -19.69
CA LEU A 73 3.04 2.54 -19.11
C LEU A 73 4.36 1.85 -19.50
N TRP A 74 5.16 2.53 -20.31
CA TRP A 74 6.42 2.05 -20.86
C TRP A 74 7.59 2.43 -19.97
N GLY A 75 8.48 1.47 -19.72
CA GLY A 75 9.71 1.68 -18.96
C GLY A 75 10.94 1.16 -19.71
N ASN A 76 12.08 1.27 -19.03
CA ASN A 76 13.35 0.68 -19.43
C ASN A 76 13.37 -0.83 -19.11
N GLY A 77 14.25 -1.56 -19.79
CA GLY A 77 14.38 -3.02 -19.67
C GLY A 77 13.51 -3.78 -20.69
N ARG A 78 13.72 -5.09 -20.82
CA ARG A 78 12.98 -5.92 -21.79
C ARG A 78 11.67 -6.45 -21.21
N GLY A 79 11.66 -6.78 -19.93
CA GLY A 79 10.52 -7.41 -19.28
C GLY A 79 10.78 -7.87 -17.84
N VAL A 80 9.82 -8.62 -17.29
CA VAL A 80 9.87 -9.15 -15.91
C VAL A 80 11.05 -10.07 -15.65
N GLU A 81 11.61 -10.68 -16.69
CA GLU A 81 12.78 -11.55 -16.63
C GLU A 81 14.08 -10.81 -16.27
N ASP A 82 14.12 -9.48 -16.44
CA ASP A 82 15.28 -8.65 -16.09
C ASP A 82 15.18 -8.08 -14.65
N ILE A 83 14.07 -8.32 -13.95
CA ILE A 83 13.85 -7.81 -12.58
C ILE A 83 14.64 -8.65 -11.57
N ASN A 84 15.41 -7.96 -10.72
CA ASN A 84 16.20 -8.54 -9.64
C ASN A 84 16.27 -7.58 -8.43
N SER A 85 16.89 -8.01 -7.33
CA SER A 85 16.97 -7.22 -6.09
C SER A 85 17.65 -5.86 -6.27
N GLY A 86 18.55 -5.70 -7.26
CA GLY A 86 19.26 -4.45 -7.52
C GLY A 86 18.44 -3.41 -8.29
N ASN A 87 17.40 -3.81 -9.01
CA ASN A 87 16.61 -2.90 -9.86
C ASN A 87 15.09 -2.91 -9.59
N VAL A 88 14.60 -3.80 -8.71
CA VAL A 88 13.16 -3.97 -8.44
C VAL A 88 12.45 -2.68 -8.01
N GLY A 89 13.16 -1.75 -7.35
CA GLY A 89 12.63 -0.44 -6.96
C GLY A 89 12.10 0.38 -8.14
N TYR A 90 12.80 0.36 -9.28
CA TYR A 90 12.38 1.04 -10.50
C TYR A 90 11.04 0.50 -11.02
N TYR A 91 10.90 -0.82 -11.09
CA TYR A 91 9.69 -1.47 -11.58
C TYR A 91 8.51 -1.33 -10.62
N ASN A 92 8.76 -1.32 -9.31
CA ASN A 92 7.73 -0.98 -8.31
C ASN A 92 7.21 0.45 -8.48
N ALA A 93 8.08 1.41 -8.79
CA ALA A 93 7.66 2.78 -9.10
C ALA A 93 6.79 2.84 -10.36
N GLY A 94 7.11 2.03 -11.38
CA GLY A 94 6.25 1.84 -12.55
C GLY A 94 4.86 1.33 -12.18
N MET A 95 4.76 0.32 -11.30
CA MET A 95 3.46 -0.19 -10.84
C MET A 95 2.63 0.83 -10.08
N ARG A 96 3.26 1.66 -9.24
CA ARG A 96 2.57 2.79 -8.59
C ARG A 96 2.07 3.81 -9.62
N SER A 97 2.91 4.14 -10.61
CA SER A 97 2.54 5.07 -11.69
C SER A 97 1.38 4.55 -12.54
N ALA A 98 1.33 3.23 -12.78
CA ALA A 98 0.22 2.56 -13.47
C ALA A 98 -1.06 2.54 -12.60
N ARG A 99 -0.93 2.30 -11.29
CA ARG A 99 -2.05 2.37 -10.34
C ARG A 99 -2.69 3.76 -10.31
N ASN A 100 -1.92 4.84 -10.39
CA ASN A 100 -2.47 6.20 -10.42
C ASN A 100 -3.39 6.46 -11.62
N ARG A 101 -3.32 5.60 -12.65
CA ARG A 101 -4.20 5.64 -13.83
C ARG A 101 -5.37 4.69 -13.73
N CYS A 102 -5.14 3.51 -13.14
CA CYS A 102 -6.15 2.50 -12.94
C CYS A 102 -5.97 1.84 -11.56
N GLY A 103 -6.45 2.52 -10.52
CA GLY A 103 -6.32 2.10 -9.12
C GLY A 103 -7.62 1.62 -8.48
N GLY A 104 -8.74 1.72 -9.22
CA GLY A 104 -10.07 1.40 -8.73
C GLY A 104 -10.37 -0.09 -8.64
N SER A 105 -11.54 -0.42 -8.09
CA SER A 105 -11.95 -1.81 -7.89
C SER A 105 -12.17 -2.56 -9.20
N SER A 106 -12.39 -1.88 -10.33
CA SER A 106 -12.56 -2.46 -11.67
C SER A 106 -11.27 -2.54 -12.50
N CYS A 107 -10.10 -2.36 -11.87
CA CYS A 107 -8.82 -2.28 -12.56
C CYS A 107 -7.97 -3.55 -12.39
N ALA A 108 -7.14 -3.82 -13.39
CA ALA A 108 -6.01 -4.75 -13.31
C ALA A 108 -4.76 -4.11 -13.92
N LEU A 109 -3.62 -4.30 -13.26
CA LEU A 109 -2.31 -3.89 -13.75
C LEU A 109 -1.53 -5.14 -14.12
N ILE A 110 -1.11 -5.26 -15.38
CA ILE A 110 -0.65 -6.53 -15.95
C ILE A 110 0.72 -6.33 -16.61
N VAL A 111 1.66 -7.23 -16.34
CA VAL A 111 2.88 -7.37 -17.14
C VAL A 111 2.99 -8.80 -17.63
N ASN A 112 3.15 -8.95 -18.94
CA ASN A 112 3.28 -10.24 -19.58
C ASN A 112 4.75 -10.72 -19.60
N PRO A 113 5.00 -12.03 -19.47
CA PRO A 113 6.33 -12.60 -19.56
C PRO A 113 6.80 -12.69 -21.03
N PRO A 114 8.09 -13.03 -21.25
CA PRO A 114 8.59 -13.42 -22.55
C PRO A 114 7.74 -14.51 -23.21
N GLY A 115 7.56 -14.44 -24.52
CA GLY A 115 6.72 -15.38 -25.28
C GLY A 115 5.21 -15.08 -25.24
N HIS A 116 4.78 -14.12 -24.40
CA HIS A 116 3.38 -13.69 -24.30
C HIS A 116 3.22 -12.17 -24.45
N ARG A 117 4.19 -11.53 -25.07
CA ARG A 117 4.20 -10.12 -25.44
C ARG A 117 4.71 -9.99 -26.87
N SER A 118 4.32 -8.92 -27.57
CA SER A 118 4.75 -8.64 -28.95
C SER A 118 5.94 -7.69 -29.04
N ILE A 119 6.27 -7.00 -27.94
CA ILE A 119 7.33 -5.98 -27.90
C ILE A 119 8.28 -6.30 -26.73
N ASP A 120 9.58 -6.40 -27.02
CA ASP A 120 10.65 -6.61 -26.04
C ASP A 120 11.12 -5.30 -25.39
N LYS A 121 10.15 -4.59 -24.83
CA LYS A 121 10.35 -3.42 -23.98
C LYS A 121 9.40 -3.54 -22.82
N PHE A 122 9.86 -3.25 -21.61
CA PHE A 122 9.03 -3.34 -20.43
C PHE A 122 7.81 -2.41 -20.53
N HIS A 123 6.62 -2.96 -20.34
CA HIS A 123 5.39 -2.18 -20.26
C HIS A 123 4.39 -2.80 -19.30
N ILE A 124 3.61 -1.93 -18.66
CA ILE A 124 2.53 -2.29 -17.75
C ILE A 124 1.23 -1.91 -18.43
N HIS A 125 0.36 -2.89 -18.63
CA HIS A 125 -1.00 -2.64 -19.10
C HIS A 125 -1.84 -2.26 -17.89
N PHE A 126 -2.52 -1.12 -17.94
CA PHE A 126 -3.51 -0.72 -16.93
C PHE A 126 -4.88 -0.78 -17.59
N VAL A 127 -5.69 -1.78 -17.20
CA VAL A 127 -6.94 -2.10 -17.90
C VAL A 127 -8.13 -2.03 -16.95
N HIS A 128 -9.23 -1.47 -17.45
CA HIS A 128 -10.54 -1.71 -16.88
C HIS A 128 -10.99 -3.09 -17.38
N TYR A 129 -11.15 -4.03 -16.45
CA TYR A 129 -11.50 -5.39 -16.82
C TYR A 129 -13.01 -5.54 -17.03
N HIS A 130 -13.39 -6.58 -17.78
CA HIS A 130 -14.79 -6.93 -18.04
C HIS A 130 -15.14 -8.30 -17.46
N SER A 131 -16.23 -8.93 -17.94
CA SER A 131 -16.87 -10.15 -17.42
C SER A 131 -15.93 -11.20 -16.83
N TYR A 132 -14.94 -11.67 -17.60
CA TYR A 132 -13.98 -12.67 -17.14
C TYR A 132 -13.09 -12.13 -16.02
N GLY A 133 -12.56 -10.91 -16.17
CA GLY A 133 -11.74 -10.26 -15.14
C GLY A 133 -12.50 -10.06 -13.83
N SER A 134 -13.78 -9.67 -13.90
CA SER A 134 -14.65 -9.54 -12.72
C SER A 134 -14.83 -10.88 -12.00
N SER A 135 -15.15 -11.93 -12.76
CA SER A 135 -15.30 -13.29 -12.22
C SER A 135 -13.99 -13.82 -11.62
N LEU A 136 -12.85 -13.54 -12.27
CA LEU A 136 -11.54 -13.90 -11.78
C LEU A 136 -11.20 -13.15 -10.48
N LYS A 137 -11.43 -11.83 -10.43
CA LYS A 137 -11.18 -11.03 -9.22
C LYS A 137 -12.00 -11.53 -8.04
N HIS A 138 -13.29 -11.82 -8.24
CA HIS A 138 -14.15 -12.38 -7.17
C HIS A 138 -13.61 -13.72 -6.63
N ARG A 139 -13.14 -14.61 -7.51
CA ARG A 139 -12.52 -15.88 -7.09
C ARG A 139 -11.21 -15.66 -6.34
N LEU A 140 -10.40 -14.70 -6.78
CA LEU A 140 -9.17 -14.32 -6.10
C LEU A 140 -9.49 -13.79 -4.69
N GLU A 141 -10.45 -12.87 -4.56
CA GLU A 141 -10.87 -12.32 -3.27
C GLU A 141 -11.33 -13.41 -2.31
N LYS A 142 -12.21 -14.32 -2.75
CA LYS A 142 -12.62 -15.49 -1.95
C LYS A 142 -11.44 -16.36 -1.51
N LYS A 143 -10.38 -16.42 -2.31
CA LYS A 143 -9.21 -17.26 -2.07
C LYS A 143 -8.20 -16.60 -1.12
N VAL A 144 -7.99 -15.29 -1.19
CA VAL A 144 -6.88 -14.63 -0.46
C VAL A 144 -7.33 -13.64 0.62
N CYS A 145 -8.54 -13.10 0.57
CA CYS A 145 -8.99 -12.13 1.58
C CYS A 145 -9.08 -12.79 2.96
N GLY A 146 -8.45 -12.18 3.96
CA GLY A 146 -8.41 -12.71 5.33
C GLY A 146 -7.49 -13.93 5.49
N ARG A 147 -6.65 -14.26 4.49
CA ARG A 147 -5.68 -15.36 4.56
C ARG A 147 -4.26 -14.84 4.44
N SER A 148 -3.34 -15.50 5.13
CA SER A 148 -1.90 -15.20 5.04
C SER A 148 -1.23 -16.02 3.94
N GLY A 149 -0.15 -15.49 3.38
CA GLY A 149 0.72 -16.18 2.44
C GLY A 149 0.13 -16.41 1.05
N TRP A 150 0.96 -17.01 0.19
CA TRP A 150 0.63 -17.30 -1.20
C TRP A 150 -0.34 -18.47 -1.33
N GLN A 151 -1.51 -18.22 -1.89
CA GLN A 151 -2.56 -19.20 -2.12
C GLN A 151 -2.46 -19.77 -3.55
N ARG A 152 -2.60 -21.09 -3.71
CA ARG A 152 -2.48 -21.83 -4.99
C ARG A 152 -3.77 -22.58 -5.33
N GLY A 153 -3.84 -23.17 -6.53
CA GLY A 153 -4.91 -24.08 -6.98
C GLY A 153 -6.07 -23.38 -7.69
N HIS A 154 -6.59 -23.98 -8.77
CA HIS A 154 -7.67 -23.44 -9.62
C HIS A 154 -7.51 -21.97 -10.03
N LEU A 155 -6.29 -21.46 -10.01
CA LEU A 155 -5.94 -20.16 -10.58
C LEU A 155 -5.41 -20.39 -12.00
N PRO A 156 -5.65 -19.44 -12.92
CA PRO A 156 -5.13 -19.55 -14.28
C PRO A 156 -3.63 -19.84 -14.29
N CYS A 157 -3.23 -20.71 -15.22
CA CYS A 157 -1.83 -20.97 -15.55
C CYS A 157 -0.99 -21.42 -14.34
N HIS A 158 -1.56 -22.35 -13.57
CA HIS A 158 -0.96 -22.94 -12.37
C HIS A 158 -0.42 -21.89 -11.39
N GLY A 159 -1.10 -20.73 -11.37
CA GLY A 159 -0.68 -19.55 -10.68
C GLY A 159 -0.88 -19.59 -9.17
N LYS A 160 -0.54 -18.47 -8.55
CA LYS A 160 -0.73 -18.20 -7.13
C LYS A 160 -1.07 -16.74 -6.91
N ALA A 161 -1.71 -16.44 -5.80
CA ALA A 161 -2.05 -15.07 -5.43
C ALA A 161 -1.87 -14.83 -3.93
N ILE A 162 -1.63 -13.58 -3.57
CA ILE A 162 -1.52 -13.12 -2.19
C ILE A 162 -2.26 -11.80 -2.04
N PHE A 163 -2.89 -11.58 -0.89
CA PHE A 163 -3.43 -10.29 -0.50
C PHE A 163 -2.38 -9.50 0.29
N SER A 164 -2.31 -8.20 0.03
CA SER A 164 -1.54 -7.24 0.81
C SER A 164 -2.43 -6.05 1.14
N SER A 165 -2.36 -5.58 2.38
CA SER A 165 -3.02 -4.32 2.78
C SER A 165 -2.42 -3.15 1.99
N GLY A 166 -3.27 -2.22 1.53
CA GLY A 166 -2.85 -1.11 0.70
C GLY A 166 -2.29 -1.53 -0.68
N PHE A 167 -1.35 -0.75 -1.22
CA PHE A 167 -0.67 -1.04 -2.48
C PHE A 167 0.81 -1.38 -2.23
N PRO A 168 1.23 -2.65 -2.38
CA PRO A 168 2.57 -3.05 -2.02
C PRO A 168 3.61 -2.64 -3.07
N ASN A 169 4.88 -2.83 -2.74
CA ASN A 169 5.95 -2.99 -3.72
C ASN A 169 5.70 -4.29 -4.53
N VAL A 170 4.86 -4.20 -5.57
CA VAL A 170 4.29 -5.35 -6.31
C VAL A 170 5.34 -6.37 -6.75
N PHE A 171 6.44 -5.93 -7.35
CA PHE A 171 7.47 -6.85 -7.83
C PHE A 171 8.32 -7.43 -6.71
N SER A 172 8.60 -6.66 -5.65
CA SER A 172 9.27 -7.19 -4.47
C SER A 172 8.42 -8.28 -3.80
N LEU A 173 7.10 -8.05 -3.70
CA LEU A 173 6.17 -9.06 -3.20
C LEU A 173 6.13 -10.26 -4.15
N ALA A 174 6.00 -10.05 -5.46
CA ALA A 174 6.02 -11.11 -6.47
C ALA A 174 7.27 -12.01 -6.38
N MET A 175 8.45 -11.41 -6.17
CA MET A 175 9.71 -12.14 -5.99
C MET A 175 9.70 -13.04 -4.75
N SER A 176 8.97 -12.69 -3.69
CA SER A 176 8.78 -13.57 -2.52
C SER A 176 7.86 -14.77 -2.83
N GLY A 177 7.02 -14.63 -3.86
CA GLY A 177 6.19 -15.70 -4.37
C GLY A 177 6.98 -16.72 -5.16
N GLY A 178 7.91 -16.29 -6.01
CA GLY A 178 8.77 -17.17 -6.80
C GLY A 178 9.43 -16.43 -7.97
N GLY A 179 10.10 -17.18 -8.86
CA GLY A 179 10.80 -16.58 -10.01
C GLY A 179 9.86 -15.87 -10.99
N LEU A 180 10.31 -14.75 -11.55
CA LEU A 180 9.50 -13.91 -12.45
C LEU A 180 9.71 -14.19 -13.94
N ARG A 181 10.78 -14.91 -14.31
CA ARG A 181 11.21 -15.13 -15.71
C ARG A 181 10.11 -15.58 -16.66
N HIS A 182 9.12 -16.33 -16.17
CA HIS A 182 8.00 -16.86 -16.95
C HIS A 182 6.63 -16.50 -16.36
N ALA A 183 6.59 -15.52 -15.47
CA ALA A 183 5.37 -15.15 -14.77
C ALA A 183 4.74 -13.90 -15.39
N SER A 184 3.46 -13.98 -15.76
CA SER A 184 2.61 -12.80 -15.80
C SER A 184 2.42 -12.30 -14.37
N VAL A 185 2.75 -11.03 -14.12
CA VAL A 185 2.53 -10.37 -12.83
C VAL A 185 1.29 -9.49 -12.95
N ILE A 186 0.29 -9.75 -12.11
CA ILE A 186 -0.99 -9.05 -12.15
C ILE A 186 -1.28 -8.47 -10.76
N ALA A 187 -1.49 -7.16 -10.69
CA ALA A 187 -2.01 -6.51 -9.49
C ALA A 187 -3.50 -6.18 -9.69
N TRP A 188 -4.30 -6.46 -8.67
CA TRP A 188 -5.73 -6.15 -8.59
C TRP A 188 -5.95 -5.13 -7.48
N PRO A 189 -5.89 -3.82 -7.79
CA PRO A 189 -6.12 -2.76 -6.80
C PRO A 189 -7.52 -2.81 -6.19
N ALA A 190 -7.68 -2.14 -5.04
CA ALA A 190 -8.95 -2.01 -4.31
C ALA A 190 -9.69 -3.36 -4.18
N SER A 191 -8.96 -4.39 -3.79
CA SER A 191 -9.46 -5.73 -3.51
C SER A 191 -9.87 -5.87 -2.05
N CYS A 192 -10.66 -6.91 -1.76
CA CYS A 192 -11.12 -7.25 -0.40
C CYS A 192 -11.92 -6.11 0.25
N GLY A 193 -12.87 -5.54 -0.50
CA GLY A 193 -13.65 -4.39 -0.05
C GLY A 193 -12.86 -3.09 -0.03
N GLY A 194 -11.90 -2.93 -0.94
CA GLY A 194 -11.07 -1.72 -1.06
C GLY A 194 -9.87 -1.65 -0.11
N LYS A 195 -9.67 -2.66 0.75
CA LYS A 195 -8.64 -2.65 1.81
C LYS A 195 -7.21 -2.84 1.30
N GLY A 196 -7.03 -3.32 0.08
CA GLY A 196 -5.68 -3.51 -0.44
C GLY A 196 -5.61 -4.05 -1.85
N THR A 197 -4.56 -4.81 -2.12
CA THR A 197 -4.20 -5.27 -3.46
C THR A 197 -3.96 -6.75 -3.43
N ILE A 198 -4.53 -7.46 -4.41
CA ILE A 198 -4.15 -8.85 -4.66
C ILE A 198 -3.05 -8.85 -5.72
N VAL A 199 -1.92 -9.49 -5.42
CA VAL A 199 -0.86 -9.75 -6.40
C VAL A 199 -0.95 -11.21 -6.84
N GLN A 200 -1.05 -11.43 -8.13
CA GLN A 200 -1.17 -12.74 -8.77
C GLN A 200 0.03 -12.99 -9.68
N LEU A 201 0.55 -14.22 -9.61
CA LEU A 201 1.51 -14.78 -10.57
C LEU A 201 0.82 -15.86 -11.37
N ALA A 202 0.87 -15.76 -12.70
CA ALA A 202 0.39 -16.78 -13.63
C ALA A 202 1.56 -17.23 -14.51
N TYR A 203 1.89 -18.53 -14.50
CA TYR A 203 3.13 -19.04 -15.10
C TYR A 203 2.89 -19.66 -16.47
N GLY A 204 3.78 -19.35 -17.43
CA GLY A 204 3.75 -19.96 -18.77
C GLY A 204 2.56 -19.55 -19.63
N CYS A 205 1.91 -18.42 -19.30
CA CYS A 205 0.81 -17.87 -20.08
C CYS A 205 0.72 -16.34 -19.89
N SER A 206 -0.11 -15.70 -20.72
CA SER A 206 -0.78 -14.45 -20.38
C SER A 206 -2.30 -14.62 -20.46
N ILE A 207 -3.00 -13.98 -19.52
CA ILE A 207 -4.46 -13.90 -19.48
C ILE A 207 -4.96 -12.47 -19.72
N GLU A 208 -4.09 -11.57 -20.20
CA GLU A 208 -4.40 -10.15 -20.37
C GLU A 208 -5.65 -9.93 -21.23
N HIS A 209 -5.70 -10.54 -22.41
CA HIS A 209 -6.82 -10.40 -23.33
C HIS A 209 -8.14 -10.94 -22.77
N GLN A 210 -8.08 -12.03 -21.99
CA GLN A 210 -9.27 -12.52 -21.29
C GLN A 210 -9.73 -11.53 -20.22
N ILE A 211 -8.81 -10.90 -19.49
CA ILE A 211 -9.13 -9.87 -18.49
C ILE A 211 -9.76 -8.63 -19.17
N ARG A 212 -9.21 -8.21 -20.31
CA ARG A 212 -9.79 -7.15 -21.16
C ARG A 212 -11.16 -7.52 -21.73
N GLY A 213 -11.42 -8.80 -21.95
CA GLY A 213 -12.64 -9.25 -22.63
C GLY A 213 -12.59 -9.12 -24.15
N ASP A 214 -11.42 -8.83 -24.73
CA ASP A 214 -11.21 -8.80 -26.19
C ASP A 214 -10.82 -10.17 -26.77
N TYR A 215 -10.72 -11.20 -25.93
CA TYR A 215 -10.50 -12.59 -26.33
C TYR A 215 -11.42 -13.56 -25.58
N ASN A 216 -12.11 -14.41 -26.34
CA ASN A 216 -12.89 -15.53 -25.83
C ASN A 216 -12.26 -16.86 -26.29
N PRO A 217 -11.69 -17.67 -25.38
CA PRO A 217 -11.08 -18.95 -25.76
C PRO A 217 -12.07 -20.00 -26.28
N ALA A 218 -13.38 -19.84 -26.05
CA ALA A 218 -14.41 -20.77 -26.52
C ALA A 218 -14.80 -20.58 -27.99
N LEU A 219 -14.32 -19.51 -28.65
CA LEU A 219 -14.63 -19.19 -30.05
C LEU A 219 -13.50 -19.58 -31.02
N ARG A 220 -12.68 -20.56 -30.64
CA ARG A 220 -11.62 -21.13 -31.49
C ARG A 220 -12.07 -22.40 -32.18
#